data_AF-A0A1X9Z6I2-F1
#
_entry.id   AF-A0A1X9Z6I2-F1
#
_cell.length_a   1.000
_cell.length_b   1.000
_cell.length_c   1.000
_cell.angle_alpha   90.00
_cell.angle_beta   90.00
_cell.angle_gamma   90.00
#
_symmetry.space_group_name_H-M   'P 1'
#
loop_
_entity.id
_entity.type
_entity.pdbx_description
1 polymer ?
#
loop_
_entity_poly.entity_id
_entity_poly.type
_entity_poly.pdbx_seq_one_letter_code
_entity_poly.pdbx_strand_id
1 'polypeptide(L)'
;MKTTKFLSIAAVCFLLTNLYSCKSNNTENAVEDKTDISADKLSQIKSLGFSTDNIRKIDEGYLVEGDILLTDDNLAEPSTGANLNIAETEQYRTTNLVKSLPRVITVSVTNLPQVYSDAVNTMISRYNSLGLRITFQRASAGTTGNINVVGFNEGPSGGFITLGSAGFPTSSGKPFNQIRMNTNAAAYGANPNLLYLASVIQHEVGHCIGFRHTDYMNRAFSCGASGAGNEGASNVGAIRIPGTPSSPDAGSFMLACSNGGNRTFNANDVIAVNYLYK
;
A
#
# COMPACT_ATOMS: atom_id res chain seq x y z
N MET A 1 -4.38 70.92 36.05
CA MET A 1 -5.33 70.60 37.16
C MET A 1 -6.54 69.87 36.56
N LYS A 2 -7.07 68.78 37.16
CA LYS A 2 -8.15 68.72 38.18
C LYS A 2 -9.39 69.58 37.80
N THR A 3 -10.66 69.13 37.83
CA THR A 3 -11.38 67.83 38.10
C THR A 3 -12.85 68.00 37.58
N THR A 4 -13.81 67.05 37.49
CA THR A 4 -14.05 65.61 37.86
C THR A 4 -15.07 65.03 36.83
N LYS A 5 -15.16 63.72 36.51
CA LYS A 5 -15.89 62.57 37.13
C LYS A 5 -17.41 62.71 37.40
N PHE A 6 -18.08 61.53 37.43
CA PHE A 6 -19.50 61.20 37.76
C PHE A 6 -20.50 61.29 36.58
N LEU A 7 -21.46 60.37 36.36
CA LEU A 7 -21.70 59.02 36.94
C LEU A 7 -22.48 58.10 35.95
N SER A 8 -22.53 56.80 36.22
CA SER A 8 -23.20 55.73 35.45
C SER A 8 -24.73 55.61 35.67
N ILE A 9 -25.42 54.96 34.72
CA ILE A 9 -26.65 54.09 34.78
C ILE A 9 -27.24 54.11 33.35
N ALA A 10 -27.32 53.06 32.51
CA ALA A 10 -27.66 51.64 32.64
C ALA A 10 -29.17 51.32 32.57
N ALA A 11 -29.71 51.03 31.36
CA ALA A 11 -30.80 50.04 31.14
C ALA A 11 -31.08 49.75 29.63
N VAL A 12 -30.91 48.48 29.25
CA VAL A 12 -31.70 47.66 28.29
C VAL A 12 -32.57 48.32 27.20
N CYS A 13 -32.18 48.12 25.94
CA CYS A 13 -33.00 47.59 24.81
C CYS A 13 -32.18 47.71 23.49
N PHE A 14 -32.26 46.83 22.49
CA PHE A 14 -32.65 45.42 22.36
C PHE A 14 -32.02 44.92 21.02
N LEU A 15 -32.00 43.61 20.76
CA LEU A 15 -31.46 42.92 19.57
C LEU A 15 -31.25 43.74 18.28
N LEU A 16 -30.06 43.60 17.66
CA LEU A 16 -29.88 43.05 16.29
C LEU A 16 -28.39 42.99 15.90
N THR A 17 -27.59 42.19 16.61
CA THR A 17 -26.22 41.86 16.19
C THR A 17 -26.26 40.87 15.02
N ASN A 18 -25.78 41.30 13.85
CA ASN A 18 -25.69 40.47 12.65
C ASN A 18 -24.96 39.15 12.94
N LEU A 19 -25.64 38.02 12.77
CA LEU A 19 -25.02 36.71 12.79
C LEU A 19 -24.18 36.56 11.51
N TYR A 20 -22.89 36.83 11.61
CA TYR A 20 -21.90 36.40 10.62
C TYR A 20 -21.81 34.87 10.66
N SER A 21 -22.77 34.23 9.98
CA SER A 21 -22.69 32.82 9.65
C SER A 21 -21.57 32.65 8.63
N CYS A 22 -20.35 32.44 9.14
CA CYS A 22 -19.33 31.77 8.37
C CYS A 22 -19.92 30.41 7.98
N LYS A 23 -20.31 30.29 6.71
CA LYS A 23 -20.34 28.98 6.07
C LYS A 23 -18.94 28.41 6.23
N SER A 24 -18.76 27.53 7.21
CA SER A 24 -17.68 26.56 7.10
C SER A 24 -18.00 25.78 5.84
N ASN A 25 -17.24 26.05 4.78
CA ASN A 25 -17.16 25.13 3.66
C ASN A 25 -16.38 23.92 4.17
N ASN A 26 -17.05 23.12 5.01
CA ASN A 26 -16.77 21.72 5.13
C ASN A 26 -16.99 21.15 3.73
N THR A 27 -15.93 21.14 2.92
CA THR A 27 -15.71 20.00 2.05
C THR A 27 -15.73 18.80 2.97
N GLU A 28 -16.86 18.08 2.96
CA GLU A 28 -16.97 16.76 3.55
C GLU A 28 -15.96 15.89 2.80
N ASN A 29 -14.73 15.84 3.33
CA ASN A 29 -13.73 14.90 2.88
C ASN A 29 -14.35 13.53 3.13
N ALA A 30 -14.66 12.81 2.06
CA ALA A 30 -15.21 11.47 2.14
C ALA A 30 -14.16 10.55 2.74
N VAL A 31 -14.15 10.49 4.07
CA VAL A 31 -13.74 9.30 4.79
C VAL A 31 -14.76 8.24 4.38
N GLU A 32 -14.33 7.31 3.51
CA GLU A 32 -15.04 6.06 3.31
C GLU A 32 -15.00 5.33 4.65
N ASP A 33 -16.07 5.53 5.40
CA ASP A 33 -16.14 5.22 6.82
C ASP A 33 -16.13 3.70 7.03
N LYS A 34 -15.70 3.23 8.20
CA LYS A 34 -15.67 1.77 8.52
C LYS A 34 -17.09 1.15 8.60
N THR A 35 -18.14 1.91 8.27
CA THR A 35 -19.56 1.56 8.43
C THR A 35 -20.12 0.66 7.32
N ASP A 36 -19.51 0.63 6.13
CA ASP A 36 -19.92 -0.25 5.00
C ASP A 36 -19.06 -1.54 4.90
N ILE A 37 -18.28 -1.85 5.94
CA ILE A 37 -17.51 -3.09 6.08
C ILE A 37 -18.09 -3.87 7.26
N SER A 38 -18.58 -5.09 7.03
CA SER A 38 -19.21 -5.89 8.09
C SER A 38 -18.21 -6.34 9.15
N ALA A 39 -18.69 -6.57 10.38
CA ALA A 39 -17.87 -7.08 11.47
C ALA A 39 -17.20 -8.43 11.11
N ASP A 40 -17.88 -9.28 10.33
CA ASP A 40 -17.32 -10.53 9.82
C ASP A 40 -16.14 -10.29 8.88
N LYS A 41 -16.22 -9.30 7.98
CA LYS A 41 -15.12 -8.92 7.07
C LYS A 41 -13.93 -8.36 7.84
N LEU A 42 -14.17 -7.50 8.84
CA LEU A 42 -13.12 -7.02 9.74
C LEU A 42 -12.46 -8.19 10.51
N SER A 43 -13.24 -9.20 10.91
CA SER A 43 -12.74 -10.42 11.54
C SER A 43 -11.90 -11.29 10.59
N GLN A 44 -12.33 -11.47 9.33
CA GLN A 44 -11.56 -12.18 8.29
C GLN A 44 -10.22 -11.48 8.01
N ILE A 45 -10.22 -10.15 7.79
CA ILE A 45 -9.01 -9.36 7.56
C ILE A 45 -8.02 -9.52 8.73
N LYS A 46 -8.52 -9.40 9.96
CA LYS A 46 -7.70 -9.56 11.17
C LYS A 46 -7.18 -10.98 11.38
N SER A 47 -7.96 -12.02 11.03
CA SER A 47 -7.56 -13.42 11.20
C SER A 47 -6.49 -13.86 10.20
N LEU A 48 -6.39 -13.20 9.04
CA LEU A 48 -5.29 -13.33 8.10
C LEU A 48 -4.03 -12.56 8.52
N GLY A 49 -4.11 -11.75 9.58
CA GLY A 49 -3.01 -10.92 10.07
C GLY A 49 -2.78 -9.66 9.24
N PHE A 50 -3.86 -8.96 8.89
CA PHE A 50 -3.82 -7.60 8.36
C PHE A 50 -4.51 -6.63 9.33
N SER A 51 -4.15 -5.36 9.26
CA SER A 51 -4.71 -4.29 10.05
C SER A 51 -6.16 -4.00 9.71
N THR A 52 -6.94 -3.65 10.72
CA THR A 52 -8.31 -3.16 10.55
C THR A 52 -8.41 -1.63 10.56
N ASP A 53 -7.27 -0.94 10.44
CA ASP A 53 -7.20 0.53 10.39
C ASP A 53 -7.00 1.06 8.97
N ASN A 54 -7.71 2.15 8.68
CA ASN A 54 -7.77 2.80 7.37
C ASN A 54 -8.11 1.85 6.18
N ILE A 55 -8.81 0.73 6.45
CA ILE A 55 -9.36 -0.11 5.37
C ILE A 55 -10.34 0.72 4.54
N ARG A 56 -10.19 0.64 3.21
CA ARG A 56 -11.16 1.17 2.25
C ARG A 56 -11.76 0.05 1.43
N LYS A 57 -13.07 0.12 1.19
CA LYS A 57 -13.80 -0.81 0.34
C LYS A 57 -13.78 -0.27 -1.09
N ILE A 58 -13.45 -1.11 -2.07
CA ILE A 58 -13.39 -0.76 -3.49
C ILE A 58 -14.08 -1.87 -4.31
N ASP A 59 -14.39 -1.61 -5.58
CA ASP A 59 -15.12 -2.55 -6.46
C ASP A 59 -14.51 -3.97 -6.50
N GLU A 60 -13.19 -4.09 -6.36
CA GLU A 60 -12.45 -5.36 -6.40
C GLU A 60 -12.19 -5.99 -5.01
N GLY A 61 -12.58 -5.36 -3.91
CA GLY A 61 -12.41 -5.90 -2.56
C GLY A 61 -12.08 -4.84 -1.49
N TYR A 62 -11.09 -5.15 -0.65
CA TYR A 62 -10.73 -4.34 0.51
C TYR A 62 -9.26 -3.91 0.39
N LEU A 63 -9.03 -2.62 0.19
CA LEU A 63 -7.71 -2.01 0.28
C LEU A 63 -7.36 -1.82 1.75
N VAL A 64 -6.51 -2.69 2.28
CA VAL A 64 -5.95 -2.59 3.63
C VAL A 64 -4.56 -1.97 3.55
N GLU A 65 -4.11 -1.37 4.65
CA GLU A 65 -2.69 -0.99 4.82
C GLU A 65 -2.16 -0.03 3.73
N GLY A 66 -3.06 0.68 3.04
CA GLY A 66 -2.73 1.68 2.03
C GLY A 66 -2.49 1.13 0.62
N ASP A 67 -1.86 -0.03 0.48
CA ASP A 67 -1.38 -0.63 -0.78
C ASP A 67 -1.82 -2.11 -1.01
N ILE A 68 -2.30 -2.82 0.01
CA ILE A 68 -2.65 -4.24 -0.10
C ILE A 68 -4.13 -4.43 -0.45
N LEU A 69 -4.41 -5.07 -1.59
CA LEU A 69 -5.77 -5.45 -1.99
C LEU A 69 -6.10 -6.89 -1.59
N LEU A 70 -7.03 -7.04 -0.64
CA LEU A 70 -7.64 -8.31 -0.27
C LEU A 70 -8.97 -8.50 -1.00
N THR A 71 -9.03 -9.51 -1.86
CA THR A 71 -10.28 -9.96 -2.52
C THR A 71 -11.09 -10.88 -1.60
N ASP A 72 -12.37 -11.11 -1.91
CA ASP A 72 -13.18 -12.08 -1.15
C ASP A 72 -12.63 -13.51 -1.20
N ASP A 73 -11.95 -13.90 -2.29
CA ASP A 73 -11.18 -15.16 -2.37
C ASP A 73 -10.06 -15.19 -1.32
N ASN A 74 -9.34 -14.08 -1.12
CA ASN A 74 -8.31 -14.00 -0.08
C ASN A 74 -8.93 -14.11 1.33
N LEU A 75 -10.09 -13.49 1.56
CA LEU A 75 -10.80 -13.56 2.84
C LEU A 75 -11.39 -14.95 3.15
N ALA A 76 -11.57 -15.79 2.13
CA ALA A 76 -12.04 -17.18 2.27
C ALA A 76 -10.92 -18.19 2.55
N GLU A 77 -9.64 -17.83 2.38
CA GLU A 77 -8.50 -18.71 2.68
C GLU A 77 -8.35 -18.94 4.20
N PRO A 78 -8.06 -20.18 4.65
CA PRO A 78 -7.92 -20.47 6.08
C PRO A 78 -6.65 -19.81 6.67
N SER A 79 -6.82 -19.15 7.82
CA SER A 79 -5.74 -18.51 8.58
C SER A 79 -4.67 -19.54 8.99
N THR A 80 -3.54 -19.57 8.28
CA THR A 80 -2.55 -20.65 8.29
C THR A 80 -1.52 -20.54 9.43
N GLY A 81 -2.03 -20.36 10.65
CA GLY A 81 -1.28 -20.44 11.90
C GLY A 81 -0.47 -19.20 12.27
N ALA A 82 -0.28 -19.01 13.58
CA ALA A 82 0.68 -18.05 14.09
C ALA A 82 2.09 -18.63 13.98
N ASN A 83 2.99 -17.92 13.30
CA ASN A 83 4.41 -18.26 13.27
C ASN A 83 5.10 -17.66 14.50
N LEU A 84 6.13 -18.33 15.03
CA LEU A 84 6.91 -17.80 16.14
C LEU A 84 7.94 -16.79 15.63
N ASN A 85 7.47 -15.56 15.39
CA ASN A 85 8.30 -14.44 14.98
C ASN A 85 9.10 -13.94 16.21
N ILE A 86 10.42 -14.12 16.16
CA ILE A 86 11.37 -13.81 17.26
C ILE A 86 12.08 -12.45 17.01
N ALA A 87 11.78 -11.77 15.91
CA ALA A 87 12.41 -10.53 15.48
C ALA A 87 11.40 -9.59 14.81
N GLU A 88 11.65 -8.28 14.99
CA GLU A 88 10.66 -7.22 14.72
C GLU A 88 10.78 -6.60 13.31
N THR A 89 11.89 -6.82 12.62
CA THR A 89 12.18 -6.30 11.26
C THR A 89 13.03 -7.28 10.47
N GLU A 90 12.40 -7.95 9.51
CA GLU A 90 13.00 -8.97 8.62
C GLU A 90 12.32 -8.88 7.24
N GLN A 91 12.66 -9.78 6.33
CA GLN A 91 11.93 -9.91 5.06
C GLN A 91 10.81 -10.93 5.26
N TYR A 92 9.58 -10.57 4.89
CA TYR A 92 8.39 -11.40 5.14
C TYR A 92 7.67 -11.77 3.85
N ARG A 93 6.99 -12.91 3.89
CA ARG A 93 6.14 -13.43 2.82
C ARG A 93 4.77 -13.82 3.36
N THR A 94 3.80 -13.97 2.45
CA THR A 94 2.55 -14.65 2.75
C THR A 94 2.69 -16.18 2.69
N THR A 95 1.67 -16.90 3.15
CA THR A 95 1.58 -18.37 3.01
C THR A 95 1.67 -18.80 1.53
N ASN A 96 1.03 -18.05 0.64
CA ASN A 96 0.90 -18.38 -0.77
C ASN A 96 1.99 -17.73 -1.62
N LEU A 97 2.76 -18.57 -2.31
CA LEU A 97 3.82 -18.18 -3.26
C LEU A 97 3.46 -18.60 -4.68
N VAL A 98 4.16 -18.05 -5.67
CA VAL A 98 4.04 -18.47 -7.07
C VAL A 98 4.61 -19.89 -7.23
N LYS A 99 3.78 -20.81 -7.74
CA LYS A 99 4.13 -22.23 -7.89
C LYS A 99 4.41 -22.57 -9.36
N SER A 100 4.87 -23.81 -9.58
CA SER A 100 5.24 -24.40 -10.88
C SER A 100 6.45 -23.71 -11.52
N LEU A 101 7.60 -23.77 -10.84
CA LEU A 101 8.86 -23.15 -11.25
C LEU A 101 9.79 -24.12 -12.01
N PRO A 102 10.49 -23.71 -13.09
CA PRO A 102 10.60 -22.34 -13.59
C PRO A 102 9.35 -21.87 -14.34
N ARG A 103 9.11 -20.56 -14.29
CA ARG A 103 7.88 -19.93 -14.78
C ARG A 103 8.16 -18.57 -15.42
N VAL A 104 7.50 -18.33 -16.54
CA VAL A 104 7.37 -17.01 -17.14
C VAL A 104 6.11 -16.33 -16.58
N ILE A 105 6.24 -15.08 -16.16
CA ILE A 105 5.15 -14.21 -15.71
C ILE A 105 5.04 -13.07 -16.74
N THR A 106 3.94 -13.02 -17.48
CA THR A 106 3.70 -11.97 -18.47
C THR A 106 3.10 -10.72 -17.81
N VAL A 107 3.57 -9.53 -18.20
CA VAL A 107 3.13 -8.25 -17.66
C VAL A 107 2.59 -7.35 -18.78
N SER A 108 1.34 -6.89 -18.65
CA SER A 108 0.70 -5.92 -19.54
C SER A 108 0.52 -4.57 -18.86
N VAL A 109 0.23 -3.54 -19.66
CA VAL A 109 -0.10 -2.18 -19.18
C VAL A 109 -1.32 -1.71 -19.98
N THR A 110 -2.35 -1.24 -19.31
CA THR A 110 -3.64 -0.86 -19.92
C THR A 110 -3.99 0.59 -19.56
N ASN A 111 -4.32 1.40 -20.57
CA ASN A 111 -4.85 2.77 -20.43
C ASN A 111 -4.00 3.73 -19.56
N LEU A 112 -2.69 3.52 -19.51
CA LEU A 112 -1.72 4.36 -18.78
C LEU A 112 -0.75 5.06 -19.77
N PRO A 113 -0.23 6.26 -19.43
CA PRO A 113 0.81 6.93 -20.19
C PRO A 113 2.07 6.09 -20.39
N GLN A 114 2.81 6.34 -21.48
CA GLN A 114 3.99 5.56 -21.89
C GLN A 114 5.03 5.34 -20.78
N VAL A 115 5.25 6.33 -19.90
CA VAL A 115 6.21 6.23 -18.78
C VAL A 115 5.91 5.07 -17.82
N TYR A 116 4.65 4.64 -17.67
CA TYR A 116 4.30 3.44 -16.89
C TYR A 116 4.68 2.14 -17.62
N SER A 117 4.61 2.14 -18.95
CA SER A 117 5.10 1.05 -19.80
C SER A 117 6.63 0.92 -19.73
N ASP A 118 7.34 2.04 -19.70
CA ASP A 118 8.80 2.08 -19.54
C ASP A 118 9.24 1.70 -18.11
N ALA A 119 8.43 2.07 -17.11
CA ALA A 119 8.62 1.65 -15.73
C ALA A 119 8.45 0.14 -15.56
N VAL A 120 7.48 -0.49 -16.23
CA VAL A 120 7.36 -1.96 -16.32
C VAL A 120 8.59 -2.58 -16.97
N ASN A 121 9.12 -2.01 -18.07
CA ASN A 121 10.34 -2.51 -18.70
C ASN A 121 11.55 -2.44 -17.74
N THR A 122 11.63 -1.37 -16.95
CA THR A 122 12.66 -1.18 -15.92
C THR A 122 12.53 -2.21 -14.79
N MET A 123 11.31 -2.45 -14.28
CA MET A 123 11.03 -3.47 -13.27
C MET A 123 11.38 -4.89 -13.77
N ILE A 124 11.00 -5.22 -15.02
CA ILE A 124 11.33 -6.51 -15.66
C ILE A 124 12.85 -6.72 -15.68
N SER A 125 13.61 -5.69 -16.06
CA SER A 125 15.07 -5.73 -16.07
C SER A 125 15.64 -6.00 -14.67
N ARG A 126 15.13 -5.32 -13.63
CA ARG A 126 15.56 -5.53 -12.23
C ARG A 126 15.35 -6.97 -11.78
N TYR A 127 14.15 -7.53 -11.90
CA TYR A 127 13.88 -8.91 -11.47
C TYR A 127 14.68 -9.94 -12.27
N ASN A 128 14.73 -9.81 -13.61
CA ASN A 128 15.44 -10.78 -14.45
C ASN A 128 16.96 -10.75 -14.22
N SER A 129 17.55 -9.60 -13.81
CA SER A 129 18.97 -9.50 -13.48
C SER A 129 19.41 -10.42 -12.33
N LEU A 130 18.48 -10.83 -11.46
CA LEU A 130 18.77 -11.72 -10.33
C LEU A 130 18.92 -13.19 -10.74
N GLY A 131 18.57 -13.57 -11.98
CA GLY A 131 18.68 -14.95 -12.46
C GLY A 131 17.85 -15.92 -11.61
N LEU A 132 16.54 -15.69 -11.58
CA LEU A 132 15.55 -16.45 -10.80
C LEU A 132 14.84 -17.49 -11.69
N ARG A 133 14.17 -18.44 -11.05
CA ARG A 133 13.25 -19.37 -11.71
C ARG A 133 11.89 -18.75 -12.04
N ILE A 134 11.53 -17.62 -11.44
CA ILE A 134 10.53 -16.72 -12.04
C ILE A 134 11.23 -15.78 -13.02
N THR A 135 10.65 -15.59 -14.20
CA THR A 135 11.15 -14.63 -15.20
C THR A 135 9.99 -13.78 -15.66
N PHE A 136 10.22 -12.47 -15.79
CA PHE A 136 9.19 -11.55 -16.24
C PHE A 136 9.40 -11.19 -17.71
N GLN A 137 8.30 -11.09 -18.46
CA GLN A 137 8.32 -10.59 -19.84
C GLN A 137 7.10 -9.70 -20.10
N ARG A 138 7.11 -8.93 -21.18
CA ARG A 138 5.89 -8.25 -21.64
C ARG A 138 4.89 -9.28 -22.16
N ALA A 139 3.61 -9.05 -21.88
CA ALA A 139 2.52 -9.72 -22.58
C ALA A 139 2.55 -9.35 -24.09
N SER A 140 2.00 -10.22 -24.93
CA SER A 140 1.85 -9.93 -26.37
C SER A 140 0.99 -8.69 -26.59
N ALA A 141 1.27 -7.92 -27.65
CA ALA A 141 0.46 -6.74 -27.99
C ALA A 141 -1.03 -7.12 -28.12
N GLY A 142 -1.91 -6.35 -27.46
CA GLY A 142 -3.35 -6.64 -27.42
C GLY A 142 -3.76 -7.74 -26.44
N THR A 143 -2.86 -8.29 -25.62
CA THR A 143 -3.19 -9.31 -24.61
C THR A 143 -2.95 -8.84 -23.17
N THR A 144 -3.83 -9.24 -22.27
CA THR A 144 -3.63 -9.08 -20.82
C THR A 144 -2.61 -10.10 -20.33
N GLY A 145 -1.65 -9.65 -19.52
CA GLY A 145 -0.63 -10.51 -18.91
C GLY A 145 -1.16 -11.35 -17.76
N ASN A 146 -0.27 -12.14 -17.16
CA ASN A 146 -0.49 -12.73 -15.84
C ASN A 146 -0.60 -11.66 -14.75
N ILE A 147 0.01 -10.49 -14.96
CA ILE A 147 -0.16 -9.26 -14.17
C ILE A 147 -0.52 -8.13 -15.13
N ASN A 148 -1.57 -7.35 -14.86
CA ASN A 148 -1.93 -6.17 -15.65
C ASN A 148 -1.79 -4.88 -14.83
N VAL A 149 -0.95 -3.96 -15.27
CA VAL A 149 -0.83 -2.62 -14.66
C VAL A 149 -1.93 -1.72 -15.22
N VAL A 150 -2.77 -1.17 -14.35
CA VAL A 150 -3.94 -0.32 -14.68
C VAL A 150 -3.89 0.99 -13.91
N GLY A 151 -4.54 2.03 -14.44
CA GLY A 151 -4.66 3.32 -13.76
C GLY A 151 -5.92 3.44 -12.90
N PHE A 152 -5.79 4.07 -11.74
CA PHE A 152 -6.90 4.68 -10.99
C PHE A 152 -6.57 6.15 -10.69
N ASN A 153 -7.50 6.95 -10.14
CA ASN A 153 -7.25 8.37 -9.88
C ASN A 153 -7.92 8.81 -8.57
N GLU A 154 -7.15 8.83 -7.49
CA GLU A 154 -7.63 9.17 -6.15
C GLU A 154 -6.69 10.19 -5.51
N GLY A 155 -7.25 11.24 -4.91
CA GLY A 155 -6.48 12.21 -4.14
C GLY A 155 -6.08 11.68 -2.75
N PRO A 156 -5.31 12.44 -1.97
CA PRO A 156 -5.01 12.07 -0.58
C PRO A 156 -6.30 11.98 0.26
N SER A 157 -6.39 10.96 1.12
CA SER A 157 -7.47 10.79 2.10
C SER A 157 -6.90 10.29 3.43
N GLY A 158 -7.51 10.70 4.55
CA GLY A 158 -7.02 10.35 5.90
C GLY A 158 -5.60 10.84 6.24
N GLY A 159 -5.00 11.73 5.44
CA GLY A 159 -3.59 12.13 5.56
C GLY A 159 -2.60 11.22 4.81
N PHE A 160 -3.09 10.21 4.09
CA PHE A 160 -2.32 9.26 3.29
C PHE A 160 -2.65 9.42 1.78
N ILE A 161 -1.82 8.88 0.90
CA ILE A 161 -2.15 8.68 -0.52
C ILE A 161 -1.60 7.35 -1.02
N THR A 162 -2.48 6.49 -1.54
CA THR A 162 -2.09 5.24 -2.20
C THR A 162 -1.31 5.57 -3.48
N LEU A 163 -0.10 5.02 -3.61
CA LEU A 163 0.80 5.21 -4.75
C LEU A 163 0.54 4.16 -5.84
N GLY A 164 0.50 2.90 -5.42
CA GLY A 164 -0.01 1.76 -6.16
C GLY A 164 -0.76 0.83 -5.22
N SER A 165 -1.37 -0.22 -5.76
CA SER A 165 -1.85 -1.33 -4.94
C SER A 165 -1.91 -2.67 -5.68
N ALA A 166 -1.73 -3.75 -4.93
CA ALA A 166 -1.73 -5.13 -5.40
C ALA A 166 -2.16 -6.11 -4.31
N GLY A 167 -2.64 -7.29 -4.71
CA GLY A 167 -2.90 -8.42 -3.81
C GLY A 167 -1.82 -9.50 -3.88
N PHE A 168 -2.10 -10.64 -3.26
CA PHE A 168 -1.16 -11.76 -3.08
C PHE A 168 -1.44 -12.98 -3.98
N PRO A 169 -0.46 -13.91 -4.14
CA PRO A 169 -0.67 -15.15 -4.88
C PRO A 169 -1.85 -15.99 -4.36
N THR A 170 -2.51 -16.70 -5.27
CA THR A 170 -3.57 -17.66 -4.92
C THR A 170 -2.99 -18.90 -4.20
N SER A 171 -3.82 -19.66 -3.48
CA SER A 171 -3.45 -21.00 -2.99
C SER A 171 -3.03 -21.96 -4.11
N SER A 172 -3.61 -21.82 -5.30
CA SER A 172 -3.17 -22.48 -6.54
C SER A 172 -1.83 -21.98 -7.11
N GLY A 173 -1.20 -20.97 -6.49
CA GLY A 173 0.12 -20.47 -6.82
C GLY A 173 0.19 -19.70 -8.15
N LYS A 174 -0.90 -19.03 -8.55
CA LYS A 174 -0.85 -17.96 -9.55
C LYS A 174 -0.39 -16.68 -8.85
N PRO A 175 0.41 -15.80 -9.49
CA PRO A 175 0.61 -14.46 -8.96
C PRO A 175 -0.73 -13.71 -8.91
N PHE A 176 -0.80 -12.65 -8.09
CA PHE A 176 -1.92 -11.72 -8.19
C PHE A 176 -1.91 -11.03 -9.57
N ASN A 177 -3.08 -10.76 -10.13
CA ASN A 177 -3.24 -10.52 -11.57
C ASN A 177 -3.37 -9.05 -11.98
N GLN A 178 -3.35 -8.12 -11.03
CA GLN A 178 -3.51 -6.70 -11.29
C GLN A 178 -2.55 -5.86 -10.44
N ILE A 179 -2.05 -4.76 -10.98
CA ILE A 179 -1.39 -3.70 -10.21
C ILE A 179 -2.13 -2.42 -10.55
N ARG A 180 -2.70 -1.77 -9.53
CA ARG A 180 -3.32 -0.44 -9.66
C ARG A 180 -2.23 0.61 -9.45
N MET A 181 -2.17 1.63 -10.31
CA MET A 181 -1.24 2.76 -10.19
C MET A 181 -2.03 4.06 -10.12
N ASN A 182 -1.75 4.90 -9.11
CA ASN A 182 -2.48 6.15 -8.94
C ASN A 182 -2.01 7.18 -9.96
N THR A 183 -2.92 7.64 -10.82
CA THR A 183 -2.66 8.65 -11.85
C THR A 183 -2.88 10.08 -11.34
N ASN A 184 -3.28 10.25 -10.07
CA ASN A 184 -3.47 11.56 -9.46
C ASN A 184 -2.15 12.33 -9.34
N ALA A 185 -2.19 13.63 -9.65
CA ALA A 185 -1.02 14.50 -9.58
C ALA A 185 -0.41 14.62 -8.16
N ALA A 186 -1.16 14.30 -7.10
CA ALA A 186 -0.62 14.26 -5.74
C ALA A 186 0.28 13.04 -5.45
N ALA A 187 0.18 11.95 -6.23
CA ALA A 187 0.98 10.73 -6.01
C ALA A 187 2.37 10.81 -6.66
N TYR A 188 2.44 11.33 -7.90
CA TYR A 188 3.67 11.34 -8.72
C TYR A 188 3.98 12.69 -9.37
N GLY A 189 3.20 13.74 -9.10
CA GLY A 189 3.27 15.00 -9.83
C GLY A 189 2.63 14.93 -11.23
N ALA A 190 2.54 16.08 -11.91
CA ALA A 190 2.02 16.16 -13.28
C ALA A 190 2.95 15.52 -14.34
N ASN A 191 4.21 15.25 -13.99
CA ASN A 191 5.20 14.58 -14.83
C ASN A 191 5.88 13.46 -14.03
N PRO A 192 5.28 12.25 -13.95
CA PRO A 192 5.79 11.15 -13.13
C PRO A 192 7.23 10.74 -13.47
N ASN A 193 8.06 10.56 -12.44
CA ASN A 193 9.44 10.11 -12.62
C ASN A 193 9.48 8.60 -12.94
N LEU A 194 10.12 8.25 -14.07
CA LEU A 194 10.27 6.88 -14.55
C LEU A 194 10.82 5.90 -13.50
N LEU A 195 11.85 6.30 -12.75
CA LEU A 195 12.52 5.42 -11.80
C LEU A 195 11.72 5.26 -10.51
N TYR A 196 11.02 6.30 -10.06
CA TYR A 196 10.07 6.21 -8.93
C TYR A 196 8.88 5.31 -9.30
N LEU A 197 8.29 5.46 -10.49
CA LEU A 197 7.26 4.55 -10.99
C LEU A 197 7.77 3.10 -11.10
N ALA A 198 9.00 2.90 -11.60
CA ALA A 198 9.60 1.57 -11.67
C ALA A 198 9.83 0.94 -10.28
N SER A 199 10.12 1.76 -9.28
CA SER A 199 10.29 1.35 -7.89
C SER A 199 8.97 0.97 -7.21
N VAL A 200 7.88 1.72 -7.44
CA VAL A 200 6.55 1.30 -6.96
C VAL A 200 6.10 0.05 -7.71
N ILE A 201 6.16 0.01 -9.04
CA ILE A 201 5.76 -1.20 -9.80
C ILE A 201 6.60 -2.44 -9.41
N GLN A 202 7.87 -2.27 -9.02
CA GLN A 202 8.68 -3.37 -8.45
C GLN A 202 8.15 -3.84 -7.08
N HIS A 203 7.75 -2.92 -6.20
CA HIS A 203 7.12 -3.23 -4.91
C HIS A 203 5.80 -3.98 -5.08
N GLU A 204 4.91 -3.48 -5.94
CA GLU A 204 3.62 -4.11 -6.25
C GLU A 204 3.78 -5.51 -6.85
N VAL A 205 4.77 -5.71 -7.74
CA VAL A 205 5.14 -7.05 -8.23
C VAL A 205 5.64 -7.94 -7.09
N GLY A 206 6.29 -7.38 -6.07
CA GLY A 206 6.65 -8.06 -4.82
C GLY A 206 5.43 -8.66 -4.13
N HIS A 207 4.37 -7.87 -3.91
CA HIS A 207 3.09 -8.38 -3.42
C HIS A 207 2.48 -9.43 -4.36
N CYS A 208 2.46 -9.19 -5.67
CA CYS A 208 1.96 -10.16 -6.65
C CYS A 208 2.70 -11.50 -6.62
N ILE A 209 3.95 -11.57 -6.12
CA ILE A 209 4.72 -12.81 -5.91
C ILE A 209 4.83 -13.23 -4.43
N GLY A 210 4.10 -12.59 -3.52
CA GLY A 210 3.89 -13.04 -2.15
C GLY A 210 4.82 -12.43 -1.09
N PHE A 211 5.51 -11.32 -1.36
CA PHE A 211 6.17 -10.53 -0.31
C PHE A 211 5.17 -9.71 0.49
N ARG A 212 5.40 -9.55 1.79
CA ARG A 212 4.80 -8.51 2.65
C ARG A 212 5.83 -7.42 2.95
N HIS A 213 5.38 -6.35 3.59
CA HIS A 213 6.26 -5.27 4.03
C HIS A 213 7.27 -5.72 5.09
N THR A 214 8.46 -5.16 5.03
CA THR A 214 9.56 -5.41 5.98
C THR A 214 9.33 -4.70 7.32
N ASP A 215 8.61 -3.58 7.31
CA ASP A 215 8.24 -2.80 8.48
C ASP A 215 6.79 -3.02 8.94
N TYR A 216 6.18 -4.18 8.61
CA TYR A 216 4.77 -4.48 8.93
C TYR A 216 4.41 -4.29 10.41
N MET A 217 5.29 -4.72 11.32
CA MET A 217 5.13 -4.58 12.77
C MET A 217 5.11 -3.12 13.26
N ASN A 218 5.67 -2.19 12.47
CA ASN A 218 5.84 -0.79 12.85
C ASN A 218 6.03 0.11 11.62
N ARG A 219 4.95 0.40 10.90
CA ARG A 219 4.99 1.23 9.68
C ARG A 219 5.44 2.67 9.93
N ALA A 220 5.52 3.12 11.18
CA ALA A 220 6.16 4.40 11.50
C ALA A 220 7.65 4.43 11.14
N PHE A 221 8.29 3.28 10.87
CA PHE A 221 9.68 3.22 10.40
C PHE A 221 9.86 3.84 9.00
N SER A 222 9.02 3.51 8.02
CA SER A 222 9.07 4.14 6.69
C SER A 222 8.07 5.27 6.49
N CYS A 223 6.89 5.20 7.12
CA CYS A 223 5.80 6.17 6.96
C CYS A 223 5.80 7.30 8.01
N GLY A 224 6.69 7.25 9.01
CA GLY A 224 6.76 8.22 10.10
C GLY A 224 5.52 8.23 11.00
N ALA A 225 5.44 9.21 11.91
CA ALA A 225 4.37 9.30 12.90
C ALA A 225 2.96 9.40 12.30
N SER A 226 2.80 9.97 11.10
CA SER A 226 1.52 10.06 10.39
C SER A 226 1.02 8.71 9.85
N GLY A 227 1.94 7.77 9.60
CA GLY A 227 1.64 6.39 9.24
C GLY A 227 1.87 5.39 10.38
N ALA A 228 1.75 5.84 11.63
CA ALA A 228 1.97 5.01 12.82
C ALA A 228 0.81 4.03 13.11
N GLY A 229 0.56 3.15 12.14
CA GLY A 229 -0.18 1.90 12.32
C GLY A 229 0.78 0.70 12.39
N ASN A 230 0.24 -0.42 12.84
CA ASN A 230 0.83 -1.75 12.71
C ASN A 230 -0.08 -2.56 11.76
N GLU A 231 0.45 -3.50 10.98
CA GLU A 231 -0.29 -4.46 10.13
C GLU A 231 -1.11 -5.50 10.94
N GLY A 232 -1.54 -5.10 12.14
CA GLY A 232 -2.05 -5.97 13.20
C GLY A 232 -0.92 -6.64 13.97
N ALA A 233 -1.04 -6.70 15.30
CA ALA A 233 -0.11 -7.40 16.19
C ALA A 233 -0.26 -8.95 16.11
N SER A 234 -0.31 -9.49 14.89
CA SER A 234 -0.69 -10.87 14.59
C SER A 234 0.38 -11.54 13.73
N ASN A 235 1.08 -12.52 14.29
CA ASN A 235 2.07 -13.34 13.57
C ASN A 235 1.42 -14.34 12.58
N VAL A 236 0.22 -14.06 12.10
CA VAL A 236 -0.54 -14.89 11.16
C VAL A 236 -0.41 -14.28 9.77
N GLY A 237 -0.27 -15.11 8.73
CA GLY A 237 -0.13 -14.63 7.35
C GLY A 237 1.20 -13.91 7.03
N ALA A 238 1.95 -13.43 8.02
CA ALA A 238 3.32 -12.93 7.87
C ALA A 238 4.34 -14.00 8.30
N ILE A 239 5.04 -14.59 7.33
CA ILE A 239 6.05 -15.64 7.55
C ILE A 239 7.43 -15.07 7.24
N ARG A 240 8.37 -15.20 8.18
CA ARG A 240 9.79 -14.85 7.99
C ARG A 240 10.39 -15.55 6.76
N ILE A 241 11.24 -14.84 6.03
CA ILE A 241 12.18 -15.40 5.05
C ILE A 241 13.54 -15.64 5.75
N PRO A 242 14.02 -16.89 5.87
CA PRO A 242 15.31 -17.20 6.48
C PRO A 242 16.51 -16.59 5.74
N GLY A 243 17.60 -16.36 6.48
CA GLY A 243 18.86 -15.83 5.95
C GLY A 243 18.96 -14.31 5.89
N THR A 244 17.86 -13.57 6.11
CA THR A 244 17.87 -12.10 6.17
C THR A 244 18.13 -11.59 7.59
N PRO A 245 18.75 -10.40 7.77
CA PRO A 245 19.00 -9.81 9.08
C PRO A 245 17.71 -9.52 9.86
N SER A 246 17.86 -9.45 11.19
CA SER A 246 16.82 -9.09 12.16
C SER A 246 16.86 -7.62 12.58
N SER A 247 17.11 -6.73 11.63
CA SER A 247 17.36 -5.30 11.89
C SER A 247 16.67 -4.41 10.85
N PRO A 248 16.21 -3.20 11.21
CA PRO A 248 15.39 -2.38 10.32
C PRO A 248 16.11 -2.00 9.02
N ASP A 249 15.51 -2.35 7.89
CA ASP A 249 16.11 -2.15 6.57
C ASP A 249 15.53 -0.94 5.83
N ALA A 250 16.09 0.24 6.11
CA ALA A 250 15.73 1.49 5.47
C ALA A 250 15.94 1.51 3.92
N GLY A 251 16.62 0.50 3.36
CA GLY A 251 16.84 0.37 1.92
C GLY A 251 15.86 -0.54 1.21
N SER A 252 15.08 -1.38 1.92
CA SER A 252 14.34 -2.48 1.29
C SER A 252 13.29 -2.01 0.30
N PHE A 253 13.22 -2.66 -0.87
CA PHE A 253 12.15 -2.40 -1.84
C PHE A 253 10.74 -2.64 -1.27
N MET A 254 10.59 -3.49 -0.24
CA MET A 254 9.32 -3.79 0.45
C MET A 254 9.14 -2.98 1.75
N LEU A 255 9.48 -1.69 1.79
CA LEU A 255 9.05 -0.78 2.86
C LEU A 255 7.70 -0.16 2.52
N ALA A 256 6.79 -0.08 3.50
CA ALA A 256 5.41 0.40 3.38
C ALA A 256 5.27 1.80 2.75
N CYS A 257 6.20 2.70 3.03
CA CYS A 257 6.25 4.01 2.39
C CYS A 257 7.47 4.18 1.49
N SER A 258 7.21 4.67 0.27
CA SER A 258 8.25 5.07 -0.66
C SER A 258 8.93 6.37 -0.23
N ASN A 259 10.21 6.51 -0.56
CA ASN A 259 10.98 7.75 -0.38
C ASN A 259 10.86 8.71 -1.59
N GLY A 260 9.93 8.45 -2.51
CA GLY A 260 9.76 9.23 -3.75
C GLY A 260 10.89 9.03 -4.78
N GLY A 261 11.81 8.10 -4.54
CA GLY A 261 13.03 7.93 -5.31
C GLY A 261 13.18 6.55 -5.97
N ASN A 262 14.37 6.33 -6.53
CA ASN A 262 14.76 5.09 -7.20
C ASN A 262 15.15 3.98 -6.18
N ARG A 263 14.22 3.56 -5.30
CA ARG A 263 14.44 2.43 -4.39
C ARG A 263 14.41 1.11 -5.16
N THR A 264 15.42 0.27 -5.04
CA THR A 264 15.53 -1.02 -5.76
C THR A 264 16.17 -2.05 -4.83
N PHE A 265 16.27 -3.31 -5.25
CA PHE A 265 16.81 -4.39 -4.41
C PHE A 265 18.16 -4.03 -3.79
N ASN A 266 18.23 -4.13 -2.46
CA ASN A 266 19.48 -4.14 -1.70
C ASN A 266 19.99 -5.58 -1.48
N ALA A 267 21.05 -5.76 -0.68
CA ALA A 267 21.60 -7.09 -0.40
C ALA A 267 20.62 -8.05 0.31
N ASN A 268 19.79 -7.56 1.24
CA ASN A 268 18.83 -8.36 2.00
C ASN A 268 17.62 -8.75 1.12
N ASP A 269 17.15 -7.81 0.30
CA ASP A 269 16.12 -8.06 -0.71
C ASP A 269 16.58 -9.16 -1.69
N VAL A 270 17.83 -9.09 -2.15
CA VAL A 270 18.43 -10.12 -3.02
C VAL A 270 18.50 -11.48 -2.32
N ILE A 271 18.87 -11.54 -1.04
CA ILE A 271 18.81 -12.80 -0.26
C ILE A 271 17.37 -13.33 -0.22
N ALA A 272 16.39 -12.48 0.07
CA ALA A 272 15.00 -12.87 0.22
C ALA A 272 14.37 -13.37 -1.10
N VAL A 273 14.57 -12.64 -2.20
CA VAL A 273 14.07 -13.01 -3.53
C VAL A 273 14.74 -14.27 -4.05
N ASN A 274 16.04 -14.46 -3.79
CA ASN A 274 16.72 -15.74 -4.08
C ASN A 274 16.14 -16.88 -3.21
N TYR A 275 15.89 -16.67 -1.92
CA TYR A 275 15.35 -17.73 -1.03
C TYR A 275 14.00 -18.28 -1.54
N LEU A 276 13.13 -17.42 -2.07
CA LEU A 276 11.83 -17.86 -2.60
C LEU A 276 11.90 -18.45 -4.02
N TYR A 277 12.82 -17.95 -4.86
CA TYR A 277 12.72 -18.12 -6.31
C TYR A 277 14.02 -18.48 -7.06
N LYS A 278 15.07 -18.97 -6.39
CA LYS A 278 16.25 -19.58 -7.05
C LYS A 278 16.02 -21.02 -7.53
#